data_AF-A0A1M4UPM1-F1
#
_entry.id   AF-A0A1M4UPM1-F1
#
_cell.length_a   1.000
_cell.length_b   1.000
_cell.length_c   1.000
_cell.angle_alpha   90.00
_cell.angle_beta   90.00
_cell.angle_gamma   90.00
#
_symmetry.space_group_name_H-M   'P 1'
#
loop_
_entity.id
_entity.type
_entity.pdbx_description
1 polymer ?
#
loop_
_entity_poly.entity_id
_entity_poly.type
_entity_poly.pdbx_seq_one_letter_code
_entity_poly.pdbx_strand_id
1 'polypeptide(L)'
;MLNKSLILVSLFSLSSLLFSFAGPKRVLRTIVIDAGHGGKDVGARGDYSYEKDICLGVATKLGEEIARTAPDIKLVFTRTSDSYPELHARAKQANQSKGDLFISIHVNSAPPQQHKEFVGNKTVVSYTGKGKKRKKVTRQVPQYRYYSTPNPAQGTETYIWGAHKNEDKEVAMRENAPMLAEENFQQNYGEVDVNSADFIALSLLKTKQYFKRSATLAGMVEEEFARVGRISRGQRQRQVGIWVLQATAMPSILVETGYISNREEEDYLNSEKGQNEIADCITLALKNYMGWLEKQQLPAQNASVMLDKDGTATKAFLEQVAADEARRQKAAR
;
A
#
# COMPACT_ATOMS: atom_id res chain seq x y z
N MET A 1 21.91 -48.97 70.75
CA MET A 1 20.62 -48.91 70.02
C MET A 1 20.36 -47.45 69.69
N LEU A 2 20.22 -47.13 68.39
CA LEU A 2 20.31 -45.78 67.83
C LEU A 2 19.11 -44.87 68.19
N ASN A 3 19.41 -43.64 68.62
CA ASN A 3 18.48 -42.52 68.63
C ASN A 3 18.14 -42.10 67.19
N LYS A 4 16.85 -42.05 66.85
CA LYS A 4 16.37 -41.47 65.60
C LYS A 4 15.82 -40.06 65.86
N SER A 5 16.61 -39.06 65.50
CA SER A 5 16.12 -37.68 65.37
C SER A 5 15.30 -37.54 64.09
N LEU A 6 14.03 -37.14 64.21
CA LEU A 6 13.22 -36.70 63.08
C LEU A 6 13.70 -35.31 62.64
N ILE A 7 14.27 -35.22 61.44
CA ILE A 7 14.50 -33.95 60.75
C ILE A 7 13.24 -33.64 59.95
N LEU A 8 12.50 -32.63 60.41
CA LEU A 8 11.35 -32.06 59.70
C LEU A 8 11.90 -31.14 58.58
N VAL A 9 12.03 -31.67 57.36
CA VAL A 9 12.38 -30.84 56.19
C VAL A 9 11.13 -30.08 55.76
N SER A 10 11.08 -28.80 56.11
CA SER A 10 10.12 -27.83 55.58
C SER A 10 10.32 -27.70 54.06
N LEU A 11 9.45 -28.33 53.26
CA LEU A 11 9.29 -28.01 51.84
C LEU A 11 8.76 -26.59 51.71
N PHE A 12 9.66 -25.61 51.56
CA PHE A 12 9.30 -24.31 51.06
C PHE A 12 8.95 -24.48 49.57
N SER A 13 7.66 -24.56 49.26
CA SER A 13 7.13 -24.50 47.90
C SER A 13 7.51 -23.14 47.32
N LEU A 14 8.68 -23.07 46.68
CA LEU A 14 9.11 -21.93 45.88
C LEU A 14 8.21 -21.88 44.64
N SER A 15 7.02 -21.29 44.78
CA SER A 15 6.19 -20.90 43.65
C SER A 15 6.98 -19.90 42.84
N SER A 16 7.67 -20.40 41.82
CA SER A 16 8.31 -19.58 40.80
C SER A 16 7.19 -18.84 40.09
N LEU A 17 6.95 -17.59 40.51
CA LEU A 17 6.16 -16.64 39.76
C LEU A 17 6.93 -16.41 38.45
N LEU A 18 6.60 -17.20 37.43
CA LEU A 18 6.98 -16.92 36.05
C LEU A 18 6.22 -15.66 35.65
N PHE A 19 6.80 -14.49 35.97
CA PHE A 19 6.46 -13.28 35.25
C PHE A 19 6.82 -13.54 33.79
N SER A 20 5.81 -13.87 32.98
CA SER A 20 5.93 -13.71 31.54
C SER A 20 6.18 -12.22 31.31
N PHE A 21 7.45 -11.86 31.12
CA PHE A 21 7.79 -10.59 30.50
C PHE A 21 7.23 -10.66 29.08
N ALA A 22 5.98 -10.22 28.90
CA ALA A 22 5.48 -9.90 27.59
C ALA A 22 6.43 -8.85 27.02
N GLY A 23 7.19 -9.23 25.98
CA GLY A 23 8.11 -8.32 25.31
C GLY A 23 7.38 -7.06 24.83
N PRO A 24 8.12 -5.99 24.48
CA PRO A 24 7.52 -4.77 23.98
C PRO A 24 6.53 -5.09 22.85
N LYS A 25 5.28 -4.66 23.01
CA LYS A 25 4.20 -4.93 22.06
C LYS A 25 4.53 -4.31 20.70
N ARG A 26 4.57 -5.14 19.66
CA ARG A 26 4.93 -4.75 18.29
C ARG A 26 3.83 -3.89 17.66
N VAL A 27 4.25 -2.92 16.85
CA VAL A 27 3.33 -1.98 16.20
C VAL A 27 2.66 -2.54 14.94
N LEU A 28 3.28 -3.57 14.33
CA LEU A 28 2.72 -4.38 13.25
C LEU A 28 2.76 -5.85 13.68
N ARG A 29 1.65 -6.56 13.54
CA ARG A 29 1.51 -7.99 13.85
C ARG A 29 1.19 -8.81 12.62
N THR A 30 0.41 -8.26 11.68
CA THR A 30 0.02 -8.94 10.43
C THR A 30 0.29 -8.06 9.22
N ILE A 31 1.02 -8.58 8.24
CA ILE A 31 1.25 -7.92 6.95
C ILE A 31 0.62 -8.76 5.84
N VAL A 32 -0.15 -8.10 4.98
CA VAL A 32 -0.75 -8.70 3.80
C VAL A 32 0.09 -8.34 2.58
N ILE A 33 0.61 -9.35 1.89
CA ILE A 33 1.40 -9.21 0.66
C ILE A 33 0.52 -9.63 -0.52
N ASP A 34 0.32 -8.70 -1.44
CA ASP A 34 -0.48 -8.89 -2.63
C ASP A 34 0.40 -8.96 -3.87
N ALA A 35 0.48 -10.14 -4.49
CA ALA A 35 1.13 -10.29 -5.79
C ALA A 35 0.13 -9.89 -6.89
N GLY A 36 0.35 -8.76 -7.56
CA GLY A 36 -0.50 -8.25 -8.63
C GLY A 36 -0.84 -9.30 -9.69
N HIS A 37 -2.03 -9.19 -10.29
CA HIS A 37 -2.50 -10.06 -11.38
C HIS A 37 -2.49 -11.57 -11.02
N GLY A 38 -2.50 -12.46 -12.01
CA GLY A 38 -2.44 -13.92 -11.83
C GLY A 38 -3.44 -14.69 -12.70
N GLY A 39 -3.16 -15.96 -13.01
CA GLY A 39 -4.02 -16.81 -13.82
C GLY A 39 -4.34 -16.18 -15.19
N LYS A 40 -5.62 -15.90 -15.44
CA LYS A 40 -6.14 -15.32 -16.69
C LYS A 40 -5.77 -13.84 -16.90
N ASP A 41 -5.47 -13.13 -15.82
CA ASP A 41 -5.01 -11.75 -15.88
C ASP A 41 -3.49 -11.76 -15.82
N VAL A 42 -2.87 -11.48 -16.96
CA VAL A 42 -1.40 -11.50 -17.09
C VAL A 42 -0.75 -10.18 -16.67
N GLY A 43 -1.54 -9.13 -16.47
CA GLY A 43 -1.05 -7.76 -16.29
C GLY A 43 -0.35 -7.23 -17.54
N ALA A 44 0.61 -6.34 -17.34
CA ALA A 44 1.47 -5.85 -18.40
C ALA A 44 2.34 -6.97 -18.98
N ARG A 45 2.66 -6.82 -20.27
CA ARG A 45 3.48 -7.76 -21.04
C ARG A 45 4.76 -7.07 -21.49
N GLY A 46 5.90 -7.69 -21.20
CA GLY A 46 7.20 -7.31 -21.75
C GLY A 46 7.52 -8.07 -23.04
N ASP A 47 8.78 -8.08 -23.46
CA ASP A 47 9.22 -8.80 -24.65
C ASP A 47 9.13 -10.33 -24.46
N TYR A 48 9.38 -10.81 -23.23
CA TYR A 48 9.43 -12.25 -22.93
C TYR A 48 8.81 -12.66 -21.59
N SER A 49 8.32 -11.70 -20.80
CA SER A 49 7.76 -11.93 -19.47
C SER A 49 6.39 -11.28 -19.27
N TYR A 50 5.70 -11.72 -18.22
CA TYR A 50 4.41 -11.17 -17.79
C TYR A 50 4.53 -10.59 -16.37
N GLU A 51 3.83 -9.49 -16.14
CA GLU A 51 3.78 -8.82 -14.84
C GLU A 51 3.38 -9.78 -13.72
N LYS A 52 2.38 -10.65 -13.95
CA LYS A 52 1.92 -11.60 -12.93
C LYS A 52 3.03 -12.52 -12.39
N ASP A 53 4.00 -12.89 -13.21
CA ASP A 53 5.04 -13.85 -12.84
C ASP A 53 6.13 -13.13 -12.03
N ILE A 54 6.52 -11.93 -12.48
CA ILE A 54 7.45 -11.05 -11.75
C ILE A 54 6.86 -10.68 -10.38
N CYS A 55 5.58 -10.29 -10.32
CA CYS A 55 4.92 -9.93 -9.08
C CYS A 55 4.89 -11.09 -8.08
N LEU A 56 4.68 -12.33 -8.55
CA LEU A 56 4.71 -13.51 -7.69
C LEU A 56 6.12 -13.78 -7.16
N GLY A 57 7.13 -13.69 -8.02
CA GLY A 57 8.53 -13.89 -7.64
C GLY A 57 8.99 -12.90 -6.57
N VAL A 58 8.77 -11.60 -6.83
CA VAL A 58 9.10 -10.53 -5.88
C VAL A 58 8.32 -10.66 -4.57
N ALA A 59 7.00 -10.92 -4.62
CA ALA A 59 6.18 -11.08 -3.42
C ALA A 59 6.63 -12.26 -2.56
N THR A 60 7.03 -13.38 -3.18
CA THR A 60 7.54 -14.56 -2.48
C THR A 60 8.83 -14.22 -1.75
N LYS A 61 9.80 -13.61 -2.43
CA LYS A 61 11.09 -13.20 -1.85
C LYS A 61 10.93 -12.17 -0.74
N LEU A 62 10.05 -11.19 -0.94
CA LEU A 62 9.70 -10.23 0.11
C LEU A 62 9.15 -10.94 1.36
N GLY A 63 8.28 -11.91 1.14
CA GLY A 63 7.75 -12.74 2.22
C GLY A 63 8.82 -13.51 2.98
N GLU A 64 9.72 -14.17 2.27
CA GLU A 64 10.86 -14.91 2.85
C GLU A 64 11.77 -13.98 3.66
N GLU A 65 12.07 -12.80 3.13
CA GLU A 65 12.95 -11.82 3.76
C GLU A 65 12.31 -11.18 5.00
N ILE A 66 11.01 -10.90 4.98
CA ILE A 66 10.28 -10.47 6.19
C ILE A 66 10.24 -11.58 7.23
N ALA A 67 9.94 -12.83 6.84
CA ALA A 67 9.92 -13.96 7.76
C ALA A 67 11.29 -14.18 8.42
N ARG A 68 12.38 -13.94 7.68
CA ARG A 68 13.76 -14.03 8.18
C ARG A 68 14.11 -12.91 9.16
N THR A 69 13.72 -11.68 8.86
CA THR A 69 14.14 -10.47 9.62
C THR A 69 13.17 -10.08 10.73
N ALA A 70 11.91 -10.51 10.63
CA ALA A 70 10.82 -10.22 11.57
C ALA A 70 9.89 -11.45 11.72
N PRO A 71 10.39 -12.58 12.28
CA PRO A 71 9.67 -13.86 12.34
C PRO A 71 8.36 -13.83 13.13
N ASP A 72 8.19 -12.83 14.01
CA ASP A 72 6.98 -12.65 14.82
C ASP A 72 5.82 -12.01 14.03
N ILE A 73 6.07 -11.53 12.80
CA ILE A 73 5.04 -10.94 11.94
C ILE A 73 4.32 -12.06 11.18
N LYS A 74 3.00 -12.12 11.33
CA LYS A 74 2.16 -12.99 10.53
C LYS A 74 2.08 -12.46 9.10
N LEU A 75 2.48 -13.28 8.12
CA LEU A 75 2.33 -12.97 6.70
C LEU A 75 1.06 -13.60 6.13
N VAL A 76 0.34 -12.84 5.32
CA VAL A 76 -0.84 -13.30 4.57
C VAL A 76 -0.65 -12.94 3.11
N PHE A 77 -0.65 -13.92 2.22
CA PHE A 77 -0.53 -13.69 0.78
C PHE A 77 -1.90 -13.75 0.11
N THR A 78 -2.19 -12.83 -0.81
CA THR A 78 -3.42 -12.90 -1.62
C THR A 78 -3.39 -14.04 -2.64
N ARG A 79 -2.18 -14.46 -3.04
CA ARG A 79 -1.91 -15.70 -3.78
C ARG A 79 -0.48 -16.15 -3.54
N THR A 80 -0.27 -17.47 -3.62
CA THR A 80 1.05 -18.13 -3.53
C THR A 80 1.38 -18.95 -4.77
N SER A 81 0.53 -18.89 -5.80
CA SER A 81 0.67 -19.59 -7.07
C SER A 81 0.13 -18.72 -8.21
N ASP A 82 0.16 -19.23 -9.45
CA ASP A 82 -0.44 -18.59 -10.62
C ASP A 82 -1.98 -18.74 -10.65
N SER A 83 -2.62 -18.43 -9.53
CA SER A 83 -4.07 -18.28 -9.42
C SER A 83 -4.49 -16.85 -9.74
N TYR A 84 -5.71 -16.66 -10.24
CA TYR A 84 -6.31 -15.32 -10.36
C TYR A 84 -7.18 -14.99 -9.13
N PRO A 85 -6.66 -14.25 -8.13
CA PRO A 85 -7.54 -13.69 -7.12
C PRO A 85 -8.23 -12.47 -7.72
N GLU A 86 -9.55 -12.59 -7.87
CA GLU A 86 -10.44 -11.50 -8.24
C GLU A 86 -10.17 -10.27 -7.34
N LEU A 87 -10.25 -9.08 -7.91
CA LEU A 87 -9.87 -7.84 -7.23
C LEU A 87 -10.55 -7.67 -5.85
N HIS A 88 -11.84 -7.99 -5.77
CA HIS A 88 -12.61 -7.96 -4.52
C HIS A 88 -12.15 -9.00 -3.50
N ALA A 89 -11.70 -10.17 -3.95
CA ALA A 89 -11.20 -11.22 -3.07
C ALA A 89 -9.91 -10.79 -2.36
N ARG A 90 -9.03 -10.03 -3.02
CA ARG A 90 -7.79 -9.50 -2.44
C ARG A 90 -8.07 -8.60 -1.23
N ALA A 91 -8.93 -7.59 -1.42
CA ALA A 91 -9.30 -6.67 -0.35
C ALA A 91 -10.08 -7.39 0.78
N LYS A 92 -11.01 -8.28 0.41
CA LYS A 92 -11.75 -9.09 1.39
C LYS A 92 -10.81 -9.93 2.25
N GLN A 93 -9.86 -10.62 1.65
CA GLN A 93 -8.88 -11.43 2.38
C GLN A 93 -8.02 -10.58 3.31
N ALA A 94 -7.53 -9.43 2.82
CA ALA A 94 -6.75 -8.50 3.62
C ALA A 94 -7.53 -8.04 4.87
N ASN A 95 -8.78 -7.61 4.68
CA ASN A 95 -9.64 -7.14 5.76
C ASN A 95 -9.99 -8.26 6.76
N GLN A 96 -10.35 -9.45 6.26
CA GLN A 96 -10.66 -10.61 7.08
C GLN A 96 -9.46 -11.09 7.91
N SER A 97 -8.23 -10.91 7.40
CA SER A 97 -7.03 -11.23 8.16
C SER A 97 -6.71 -10.25 9.29
N LYS A 98 -7.47 -9.14 9.40
CA LYS A 98 -7.18 -8.02 10.32
C LYS A 98 -5.75 -7.53 10.15
N GLY A 99 -5.32 -7.37 8.90
CA GLY A 99 -3.95 -6.94 8.57
C GLY A 99 -3.66 -5.53 9.09
N ASP A 100 -2.46 -5.31 9.60
CA ASP A 100 -2.00 -3.99 10.07
C ASP A 100 -1.38 -3.17 8.93
N LEU A 101 -1.01 -3.83 7.82
CA LEU A 101 -0.41 -3.23 6.63
C LEU A 101 -0.69 -4.09 5.40
N PHE A 102 -0.97 -3.44 4.27
CA PHE A 102 -1.14 -4.07 2.96
C PHE A 102 -0.07 -3.56 1.99
N ILE A 103 0.66 -4.47 1.35
CA ILE A 103 1.70 -4.18 0.35
C ILE A 103 1.34 -4.92 -0.93
N SER A 104 1.03 -4.19 -1.99
CA SER A 104 0.78 -4.77 -3.33
C SER A 104 2.00 -4.57 -4.22
N ILE A 105 2.43 -5.63 -4.90
CA ILE A 105 3.58 -5.63 -5.81
C ILE A 105 3.05 -5.65 -7.24
N HIS A 106 3.52 -4.70 -8.04
CA HIS A 106 3.16 -4.50 -9.43
C HIS A 106 4.37 -4.10 -10.28
N VAL A 107 4.21 -4.15 -11.59
CA VAL A 107 5.22 -3.69 -12.55
C VAL A 107 4.59 -2.75 -13.55
N ASN A 108 5.25 -1.62 -13.77
CA ASN A 108 4.76 -0.58 -14.64
C ASN A 108 4.95 -0.94 -16.12
N SER A 109 4.27 -0.20 -16.99
CA SER A 109 4.42 -0.31 -18.43
C SER A 109 4.09 1.02 -19.10
N ALA A 110 4.83 1.36 -20.15
CA ALA A 110 4.61 2.57 -20.92
C ALA A 110 4.47 2.23 -22.42
N PRO A 111 3.47 2.80 -23.12
CA PRO A 111 3.27 2.52 -24.54
C PRO A 111 4.43 3.06 -25.38
N PRO A 112 4.74 2.45 -26.54
CA PRO A 112 5.73 2.98 -27.47
C PRO A 112 5.47 4.44 -27.85
N GLN A 113 6.53 5.22 -28.01
CA GLN A 113 6.42 6.61 -28.44
C GLN A 113 6.07 6.67 -29.92
N GLN A 114 4.99 7.40 -30.24
CA GLN A 114 4.49 7.53 -31.61
C GLN A 114 5.12 8.74 -32.29
N HIS A 115 5.67 8.54 -33.48
CA HIS A 115 6.29 9.56 -34.29
C HIS A 115 5.55 9.73 -35.61
N LYS A 116 5.59 10.96 -36.15
CA LYS A 116 5.15 11.25 -37.51
C LYS A 116 6.20 12.08 -38.23
N GLU A 117 6.55 11.68 -39.44
CA GLU A 117 7.52 12.34 -40.30
C GLU A 117 6.81 12.84 -41.55
N PHE A 118 7.00 14.10 -41.93
CA PHE A 118 6.49 14.61 -43.20
C PHE A 118 7.33 14.04 -44.34
N VAL A 119 6.69 13.32 -45.27
CA VAL A 119 7.38 12.63 -46.38
C VAL A 119 7.13 13.27 -47.74
N GLY A 120 6.39 14.38 -47.78
CA GLY A 120 6.08 15.12 -48.99
C GLY A 120 4.59 15.40 -49.16
N ASN A 121 4.22 15.94 -50.31
CA ASN A 121 2.83 16.20 -50.65
C ASN A 121 2.32 15.16 -51.65
N LYS A 122 1.08 14.73 -51.48
CA LYS A 122 0.38 13.93 -52.49
C LYS A 122 -0.67 14.79 -53.19
N THR A 123 -0.74 14.64 -54.50
CA THR A 123 -1.80 15.27 -55.30
C THR A 123 -3.09 14.49 -55.11
N VAL A 124 -4.09 15.10 -54.47
CA VAL A 124 -5.43 14.54 -54.34
C VAL A 124 -6.34 15.22 -55.34
N VAL A 125 -6.99 14.41 -56.17
CA VAL A 125 -8.04 14.85 -57.09
C VAL A 125 -9.38 14.42 -56.51
N SER A 126 -10.26 15.38 -56.25
CA SER A 126 -11.66 15.14 -55.90
C SER A 126 -12.59 15.78 -56.92
N TYR A 127 -13.87 15.39 -56.90
CA TYR A 127 -14.88 15.99 -57.76
C TYR A 127 -15.99 16.59 -56.89
N THR A 128 -16.37 17.83 -57.17
CA THR A 128 -17.44 18.52 -56.44
C THR A 128 -18.60 18.87 -57.37
N GLY A 129 -19.83 18.93 -56.85
CA GLY A 129 -21.05 19.12 -57.65
C GLY A 129 -21.70 17.82 -58.13
N LYS A 130 -22.88 17.92 -58.76
CA LYS A 130 -23.70 16.78 -59.21
C LYS A 130 -24.00 16.85 -60.71
N GLY A 131 -24.09 15.68 -61.35
CA GLY A 131 -24.44 15.55 -62.78
C GLY A 131 -23.51 16.36 -63.69
N LYS A 132 -24.09 17.11 -64.64
CA LYS A 132 -23.35 17.95 -65.60
C LYS A 132 -22.59 19.12 -64.97
N LYS A 133 -22.84 19.45 -63.68
CA LYS A 133 -22.13 20.53 -62.95
C LYS A 133 -20.91 20.03 -62.15
N ARG A 134 -20.52 18.76 -62.31
CA ARG A 134 -19.39 18.17 -61.58
C ARG A 134 -18.06 18.79 -62.04
N LYS A 135 -17.26 19.31 -61.10
CA LYS A 135 -15.97 19.97 -61.33
C LYS A 135 -14.83 19.18 -60.69
N LYS A 136 -13.70 19.04 -61.40
CA LYS A 136 -12.47 18.44 -60.87
C LYS A 136 -11.76 19.45 -59.98
N VAL A 137 -11.39 19.04 -58.77
CA VAL A 137 -10.64 19.84 -57.79
C VAL A 137 -9.36 19.10 -57.47
N THR A 138 -8.22 19.71 -57.77
CA THR A 138 -6.90 19.17 -57.44
C THR A 138 -6.33 19.93 -56.26
N ARG A 139 -5.86 19.23 -55.23
CA ARG A 139 -5.18 19.84 -54.07
C ARG A 139 -3.93 19.05 -53.74
N GLN A 140 -2.87 19.76 -53.38
CA GLN A 140 -1.73 19.13 -52.71
C GLN A 140 -2.08 18.96 -51.24
N VAL A 141 -2.00 17.75 -50.73
CA VAL A 141 -2.20 17.48 -49.30
C VAL A 141 -0.93 16.88 -48.73
N PRO A 142 -0.55 17.26 -47.50
CA PRO A 142 0.63 16.70 -46.86
C PRO A 142 0.47 15.20 -46.63
N GLN A 143 1.56 14.47 -46.78
CA GLN A 143 1.68 13.04 -46.50
C GLN A 143 2.68 12.84 -45.36
N TYR A 144 2.31 11.97 -44.43
CA TYR A 144 3.12 11.62 -43.28
C TYR A 144 3.41 10.12 -43.25
N ARG A 145 4.60 9.74 -42.77
CA ARG A 145 4.94 8.39 -42.33
C ARG A 145 4.78 8.33 -40.82
N TYR A 146 4.17 7.26 -40.32
CA TYR A 146 4.00 7.00 -38.89
C TYR A 146 4.87 5.81 -38.50
N TYR A 147 5.58 5.92 -37.38
CA TYR A 147 6.39 4.83 -36.80
C TYR A 147 6.46 5.02 -35.29
N SER A 148 6.83 3.96 -34.56
CA SER A 148 7.00 4.02 -33.11
C SER A 148 8.42 3.66 -32.69
N THR A 149 8.89 4.24 -31.60
CA THR A 149 10.12 3.81 -30.92
C THR A 149 9.80 3.25 -29.53
N PRO A 150 10.65 2.38 -28.96
CA PRO A 150 10.51 1.95 -27.57
C PRO A 150 10.40 3.14 -26.62
N ASN A 151 9.67 2.95 -25.52
CA ASN A 151 9.53 3.97 -24.48
C ASN A 151 10.67 3.82 -23.46
N PRO A 152 11.49 4.86 -23.23
CA PRO A 152 12.62 4.79 -22.30
C PRO A 152 12.20 4.93 -20.83
N ALA A 153 10.89 4.91 -20.52
CA ALA A 153 10.41 4.94 -19.15
C ALA A 153 11.06 3.81 -18.32
N GLN A 154 11.52 4.16 -17.13
CA GLN A 154 12.21 3.27 -16.20
C GLN A 154 12.09 3.82 -14.78
N GLY A 155 12.42 2.98 -13.82
CA GLY A 155 12.43 3.34 -12.41
C GLY A 155 11.15 2.93 -11.65
N THR A 156 11.18 3.19 -10.35
CA THR A 156 10.16 2.76 -9.39
C THR A 156 9.18 3.87 -9.08
N GLU A 157 7.98 3.52 -8.67
CA GLU A 157 7.05 4.45 -8.02
C GLU A 157 6.15 3.69 -7.05
N THR A 158 5.90 4.30 -5.89
CA THR A 158 5.06 3.69 -4.86
C THR A 158 3.79 4.51 -4.68
N TYR A 159 2.65 3.88 -4.91
CA TYR A 159 1.34 4.50 -4.85
C TYR A 159 0.66 4.30 -3.50
N ILE A 160 -0.07 5.34 -3.10
CA ILE A 160 -1.12 5.26 -2.08
C ILE A 160 -2.48 5.54 -2.73
N TRP A 161 -3.59 5.30 -2.03
CA TRP A 161 -4.90 5.69 -2.56
C TRP A 161 -4.98 7.22 -2.75
N GLY A 162 -5.71 7.64 -3.78
CA GLY A 162 -5.89 9.06 -4.06
C GLY A 162 -6.74 9.76 -2.99
N ALA A 163 -6.32 10.94 -2.53
CA ALA A 163 -7.08 11.72 -1.54
C ALA A 163 -8.49 12.09 -2.01
N HIS A 164 -8.69 12.27 -3.31
CA HIS A 164 -10.00 12.49 -3.96
C HIS A 164 -10.90 11.24 -3.95
N LYS A 165 -10.43 10.13 -3.36
CA LYS A 165 -11.14 8.86 -3.20
C LYS A 165 -11.19 8.42 -1.74
N ASN A 166 -11.14 9.39 -0.82
CA ASN A 166 -11.27 9.10 0.61
C ASN A 166 -12.63 8.47 0.94
N GLU A 167 -13.71 8.85 0.26
CA GLU A 167 -15.05 8.28 0.49
C GLU A 167 -15.05 6.75 0.35
N ASP A 168 -14.41 6.20 -0.70
CA ASP A 168 -14.31 4.75 -0.91
C ASP A 168 -13.51 4.07 0.23
N LYS A 169 -12.43 4.72 0.69
CA LYS A 169 -11.63 4.25 1.83
C LYS A 169 -12.42 4.30 3.13
N GLU A 170 -13.19 5.36 3.36
CA GLU A 170 -14.04 5.56 4.53
C GLU A 170 -15.18 4.53 4.60
N VAL A 171 -15.74 4.14 3.45
CA VAL A 171 -16.70 3.02 3.35
C VAL A 171 -16.02 1.73 3.80
N ALA A 172 -14.86 1.38 3.23
CA ALA A 172 -14.13 0.18 3.63
C ALA A 172 -13.78 0.16 5.13
N MET A 173 -13.39 1.31 5.69
CA MET A 173 -13.09 1.46 7.12
C MET A 173 -14.33 1.27 8.00
N ARG A 174 -15.50 1.76 7.59
CA ARG A 174 -16.75 1.58 8.34
C ARG A 174 -17.26 0.15 8.28
N GLU A 175 -17.28 -0.46 7.10
CA GLU A 175 -17.77 -1.83 6.90
C GLU A 175 -16.92 -2.89 7.63
N ASN A 176 -15.61 -2.67 7.70
CA ASN A 176 -14.69 -3.62 8.34
C ASN A 176 -14.36 -3.25 9.79
N ALA A 177 -14.69 -2.03 10.22
CA ALA A 177 -14.51 -1.51 11.58
C ALA A 177 -13.17 -1.92 12.25
N PRO A 178 -12.01 -1.72 11.60
CA PRO A 178 -10.72 -2.27 12.06
C PRO A 178 -10.31 -1.73 13.44
N MET A 179 -10.79 -0.53 13.79
CA MET A 179 -10.53 0.10 15.09
C MET A 179 -11.10 -0.69 16.28
N LEU A 180 -12.20 -1.43 16.09
CA LEU A 180 -12.79 -2.26 17.14
C LEU A 180 -11.87 -3.44 17.52
N ALA A 181 -10.95 -3.80 16.64
CA ALA A 181 -9.95 -4.84 16.88
C ALA A 181 -8.65 -4.30 17.51
N GLU A 182 -8.55 -2.99 17.76
CA GLU A 182 -7.40 -2.39 18.43
C GLU A 182 -7.37 -2.79 19.91
N GLU A 183 -6.16 -3.11 20.40
CA GLU A 183 -5.98 -3.37 21.82
C GLU A 183 -6.32 -2.10 22.62
N ASN A 184 -7.13 -2.28 23.67
CA ASN A 184 -7.65 -1.22 24.54
C ASN A 184 -8.73 -0.30 23.92
N PHE A 185 -9.29 -0.62 22.74
CA PHE A 185 -10.39 0.17 22.19
C PHE A 185 -11.56 0.31 23.18
N GLN A 186 -12.05 -0.81 23.71
CA GLN A 186 -13.18 -0.83 24.65
C GLN A 186 -12.85 -0.15 25.98
N GLN A 187 -11.56 -0.12 26.39
CA GLN A 187 -11.12 0.61 27.58
C GLN A 187 -11.09 2.12 27.34
N ASN A 188 -10.67 2.55 26.15
CA ASN A 188 -10.51 3.96 25.80
C ASN A 188 -11.84 4.62 25.38
N TYR A 189 -12.77 3.86 24.80
CA TYR A 189 -13.97 4.38 24.14
C TYR A 189 -15.28 3.68 24.55
N GLY A 190 -15.25 2.61 25.35
CA GLY A 190 -16.45 1.90 25.78
C GLY A 190 -17.13 1.07 24.68
N GLU A 191 -18.41 0.75 24.88
CA GLU A 191 -19.26 0.18 23.83
C GLU A 191 -19.68 1.28 22.85
N VAL A 192 -19.26 1.15 21.60
CA VAL A 192 -19.51 2.15 20.55
C VAL A 192 -20.48 1.58 19.52
N ASP A 193 -21.59 2.28 19.29
CA ASP A 193 -22.49 1.99 18.16
C ASP A 193 -21.83 2.40 16.84
N VAL A 194 -21.70 1.45 15.91
CA VAL A 194 -21.07 1.64 14.60
C VAL A 194 -21.82 2.61 13.69
N ASN A 195 -23.07 2.94 14.01
CA ASN A 195 -23.86 3.95 13.29
C ASN A 195 -23.86 5.32 13.99
N SER A 196 -23.18 5.45 15.13
CA SER A 196 -23.10 6.71 15.86
C SER A 196 -22.21 7.75 15.15
N ALA A 197 -22.49 9.04 15.39
CA ALA A 197 -21.66 10.13 14.90
C ALA A 197 -20.21 10.04 15.40
N ASP A 198 -20.01 9.54 16.63
CA ASP A 198 -18.68 9.35 17.23
C ASP A 198 -17.88 8.28 16.49
N PHE A 199 -18.50 7.15 16.14
CA PHE A 199 -17.84 6.11 15.34
C PHE A 199 -17.46 6.62 13.95
N ILE A 200 -18.32 7.41 13.32
CA ILE A 200 -18.03 8.03 12.02
C ILE A 200 -16.82 8.97 12.15
N ALA A 201 -16.79 9.83 13.16
CA ALA A 201 -15.66 10.73 13.42
C ALA A 201 -14.35 9.96 13.69
N LEU A 202 -14.41 8.89 14.50
CA LEU A 202 -13.26 8.01 14.75
C LEU A 202 -12.77 7.34 13.47
N SER A 203 -13.67 6.86 12.62
CA SER A 203 -13.34 6.28 11.31
C SER A 203 -12.64 7.27 10.39
N LEU A 204 -13.11 8.52 10.35
CA LEU A 204 -12.47 9.59 9.58
C LEU A 204 -11.06 9.88 10.08
N LEU A 205 -10.87 9.99 11.40
CA LEU A 205 -9.56 10.18 12.02
C LEU A 205 -8.62 9.02 11.72
N LYS A 206 -9.12 7.78 11.80
CA LYS A 206 -8.35 6.57 11.48
C LYS A 206 -7.94 6.53 10.02
N THR A 207 -8.86 6.92 9.12
CA THR A 207 -8.58 7.01 7.68
C THR A 207 -7.46 8.02 7.40
N LYS A 208 -7.52 9.22 8.01
CA LYS A 208 -6.43 10.22 7.93
C LYS A 208 -5.11 9.67 8.47
N GLN A 209 -5.14 8.92 9.57
CA GLN A 209 -3.95 8.27 10.13
C GLN A 209 -3.36 7.23 9.17
N TYR A 210 -4.20 6.37 8.58
CA TYR A 210 -3.78 5.38 7.60
C TYR A 210 -3.21 6.02 6.33
N PHE A 211 -3.73 7.17 5.92
CA PHE A 211 -3.21 7.91 4.77
C PHE A 211 -1.76 8.35 5.04
N LYS A 212 -1.53 9.01 6.19
CA LYS A 212 -0.19 9.42 6.62
C LYS A 212 0.75 8.23 6.71
N ARG A 213 0.31 7.14 7.34
CA ARG A 213 1.06 5.89 7.49
C ARG A 213 1.47 5.29 6.14
N SER A 214 0.56 5.27 5.16
CA SER A 214 0.82 4.74 3.82
C SER A 214 1.79 5.64 3.06
N ALA A 215 1.61 6.96 3.12
CA ALA A 215 2.51 7.93 2.51
C ALA A 215 3.93 7.84 3.09
N THR A 216 4.05 7.71 4.41
CA THR A 216 5.35 7.54 5.07
C THR A 216 6.06 6.28 4.61
N LEU A 217 5.39 5.13 4.59
CA LEU A 217 6.00 3.89 4.11
C LEU A 217 6.36 3.98 2.62
N ALA A 218 5.47 4.53 1.78
CA ALA A 218 5.72 4.71 0.36
C ALA A 218 6.97 5.55 0.10
N GLY A 219 7.16 6.65 0.84
CA GLY A 219 8.37 7.45 0.78
C GLY A 219 9.63 6.66 1.17
N MET A 220 9.57 5.88 2.25
CA MET A 220 10.70 5.05 2.71
C MET A 220 11.08 3.96 1.70
N VAL A 221 10.10 3.34 1.04
CA VAL A 221 10.36 2.34 -0.02
C VAL A 221 11.12 2.99 -1.19
N GLU A 222 10.67 4.16 -1.63
CA GLU A 222 11.31 4.91 -2.71
C GLU A 222 12.72 5.41 -2.35
N GLU A 223 12.95 5.78 -1.08
CA GLU A 223 14.28 6.13 -0.56
C GLU A 223 15.24 4.94 -0.61
N GLU A 224 14.79 3.72 -0.25
CA GLU A 224 15.63 2.52 -0.31
C GLU A 224 15.92 2.10 -1.77
N PHE A 225 14.97 2.23 -2.69
CA PHE A 225 15.24 2.05 -4.13
C PHE A 225 16.30 3.03 -4.63
N ALA A 226 16.17 4.32 -4.29
CA ALA A 226 17.16 5.33 -4.67
C ALA A 226 18.55 5.02 -4.09
N ARG A 227 18.62 4.47 -2.87
CA ARG A 227 19.88 4.11 -2.20
C ARG A 227 20.68 3.05 -2.96
N VAL A 228 20.00 2.07 -3.56
CA VAL A 228 20.65 1.01 -4.37
C VAL A 228 20.88 1.44 -5.83
N GLY A 229 20.61 2.70 -6.16
CA GLY A 229 20.88 3.27 -7.49
C GLY A 229 19.73 3.12 -8.50
N ARG A 230 18.56 2.63 -8.07
CA ARG A 230 17.35 2.63 -8.92
C ARG A 230 16.83 4.06 -9.08
N ILE A 231 16.22 4.36 -10.22
CA ILE A 231 15.55 5.65 -10.44
C ILE A 231 14.25 5.66 -9.64
N SER A 232 14.20 6.39 -8.54
CA SER A 232 12.94 6.64 -7.84
C SER A 232 12.16 7.76 -8.53
N ARG A 233 10.91 7.47 -8.88
CA ARG A 233 9.94 8.48 -9.32
C ARG A 233 9.13 9.00 -8.13
N GLY A 234 9.30 8.42 -6.95
CA GLY A 234 8.77 8.88 -5.67
C GLY A 234 7.39 8.35 -5.35
N GLN A 235 6.87 8.75 -4.18
CA GLN A 235 5.51 8.40 -3.79
C GLN A 235 4.47 9.13 -4.65
N ARG A 236 3.40 8.44 -5.05
CA ARG A 236 2.41 8.92 -6.01
C ARG A 236 0.97 8.67 -5.56
N GLN A 237 0.07 9.44 -6.16
CA GLN A 237 -1.36 9.18 -6.21
C GLN A 237 -1.79 9.23 -7.67
N ARG A 238 -2.62 8.28 -8.10
CA ARG A 238 -3.23 8.33 -9.44
C ARG A 238 -4.46 9.21 -9.41
N GLN A 239 -4.78 9.85 -10.53
CA GLN A 239 -6.08 10.53 -10.72
C GLN A 239 -7.22 9.52 -10.85
N VAL A 240 -6.95 8.34 -11.42
CA VAL A 240 -7.86 7.21 -11.39
C VAL A 240 -7.49 6.39 -10.16
N GLY A 241 -8.42 6.28 -9.21
CA GLY A 241 -8.22 5.55 -7.97
C GLY A 241 -7.74 4.11 -8.18
N ILE A 242 -6.87 3.62 -7.28
CA ILE A 242 -6.44 2.22 -7.25
C ILE A 242 -7.36 1.50 -6.26
N TRP A 243 -8.31 0.73 -6.81
CA TRP A 243 -9.41 0.16 -6.04
C TRP A 243 -8.95 -0.69 -4.84
N VAL A 244 -7.93 -1.54 -4.99
CA VAL A 244 -7.48 -2.42 -3.89
C VAL A 244 -6.91 -1.63 -2.70
N LEU A 245 -6.28 -0.48 -2.96
CA LEU A 245 -5.79 0.42 -1.89
C LEU A 245 -6.94 1.15 -1.20
N GLN A 246 -8.08 1.33 -1.87
CA GLN A 246 -9.28 1.96 -1.30
C GLN A 246 -10.10 0.96 -0.49
N ALA A 247 -10.27 -0.26 -1.00
CA ALA A 247 -11.12 -1.29 -0.41
C ALA A 247 -10.51 -1.98 0.82
N THR A 248 -9.22 -1.76 1.10
CA THR A 248 -8.52 -2.31 2.26
C THR A 248 -8.69 -1.40 3.49
N ALA A 249 -9.02 -1.95 4.64
CA ALA A 249 -9.23 -1.23 5.90
C ALA A 249 -7.96 -1.16 6.77
N MET A 250 -6.82 -0.88 6.12
CA MET A 250 -5.50 -0.72 6.75
C MET A 250 -4.62 0.27 5.95
N PRO A 251 -3.47 0.73 6.47
CA PRO A 251 -2.43 1.36 5.65
C PRO A 251 -2.08 0.45 4.48
N SER A 252 -1.96 1.03 3.29
CA SER A 252 -1.86 0.27 2.04
C SER A 252 -0.99 1.00 1.02
N ILE A 253 -0.02 0.30 0.45
CA ILE A 253 0.82 0.79 -0.65
C ILE A 253 0.75 -0.17 -1.85
N LEU A 254 0.96 0.36 -3.05
CA LEU A 254 1.24 -0.42 -4.26
C LEU A 254 2.60 -0.01 -4.80
N VAL A 255 3.53 -0.93 -4.89
CA VAL A 255 4.90 -0.71 -5.36
C VAL A 255 5.00 -1.12 -6.82
N GLU A 256 5.23 -0.16 -7.71
CA GLU A 256 5.65 -0.43 -9.09
C GLU A 256 7.17 -0.57 -9.11
N THR A 257 7.67 -1.78 -9.32
CA THR A 257 9.09 -2.11 -9.11
C THR A 257 10.01 -1.74 -10.28
N GLY A 258 9.43 -1.32 -11.40
CA GLY A 258 10.14 -0.98 -12.64
C GLY A 258 9.18 -0.92 -13.83
N TYR A 259 9.69 -0.73 -15.04
CA TYR A 259 8.90 -0.72 -16.27
C TYR A 259 9.15 -1.95 -17.15
N ILE A 260 8.23 -2.91 -17.19
CA ILE A 260 8.37 -4.15 -18.00
C ILE A 260 8.47 -3.87 -19.51
N SER A 261 8.00 -2.70 -19.96
CA SER A 261 8.09 -2.26 -21.35
C SER A 261 9.49 -1.79 -21.76
N ASN A 262 10.41 -1.66 -20.81
CA ASN A 262 11.81 -1.31 -21.05
C ASN A 262 12.65 -2.58 -20.91
N ARG A 263 13.45 -2.90 -21.93
CA ARG A 263 14.19 -4.16 -22.00
C ARG A 263 15.18 -4.36 -20.84
N GLU A 264 15.91 -3.32 -20.46
CA GLU A 264 16.88 -3.39 -19.37
C GLU A 264 16.19 -3.59 -18.01
N GLU A 265 15.04 -2.93 -17.83
CA GLU A 265 14.18 -3.12 -16.65
C GLU A 265 13.59 -4.54 -16.64
N GLU A 266 13.09 -5.04 -17.77
CA GLU A 266 12.54 -6.41 -17.88
C GLU A 266 13.60 -7.45 -17.50
N ASP A 267 14.83 -7.31 -17.99
CA ASP A 267 15.95 -8.18 -17.63
C ASP A 267 16.28 -8.12 -16.14
N TYR A 268 16.28 -6.93 -15.53
CA TYR A 268 16.45 -6.76 -14.09
C TYR A 268 15.32 -7.42 -13.29
N LEU A 269 14.06 -7.15 -13.65
CA LEU A 269 12.86 -7.61 -12.97
C LEU A 269 12.68 -9.13 -13.02
N ASN A 270 13.15 -9.78 -14.08
CA ASN A 270 13.15 -11.24 -14.21
C ASN A 270 14.36 -11.92 -13.56
N SER A 271 15.40 -11.16 -13.21
CA SER A 271 16.62 -11.72 -12.62
C SER A 271 16.45 -12.02 -11.13
N GLU A 272 17.04 -13.13 -10.68
CA GLU A 272 17.12 -13.47 -9.25
C GLU A 272 17.74 -12.33 -8.43
N LYS A 273 18.81 -11.72 -8.93
CA LYS A 273 19.46 -10.59 -8.26
C LYS A 273 18.51 -9.40 -8.11
N GLY A 274 17.82 -9.00 -9.18
CA GLY A 274 16.92 -7.85 -9.15
C GLY A 274 15.72 -8.07 -8.24
N GLN A 275 15.11 -9.25 -8.28
CA GLN A 275 13.98 -9.55 -7.40
C GLN A 275 14.38 -9.60 -5.91
N ASN A 276 15.57 -10.14 -5.58
CA ASN A 276 16.09 -10.11 -4.22
C ASN A 276 16.40 -8.66 -3.78
N GLU A 277 17.04 -7.85 -4.63
CA GLU A 277 17.33 -6.44 -4.32
C GLU A 277 16.06 -5.61 -4.09
N ILE A 278 14.99 -5.86 -4.87
CA ILE A 278 13.67 -5.26 -4.66
C ILE A 278 13.09 -5.68 -3.29
N ALA A 279 13.10 -6.97 -2.99
CA ALA A 279 12.59 -7.50 -1.72
C ALA A 279 13.36 -6.94 -0.51
N ASP A 280 14.68 -6.83 -0.62
CA ASP A 280 15.56 -6.23 0.39
C ASP A 280 15.22 -4.75 0.62
N CYS A 281 15.04 -3.97 -0.45
CA CYS A 281 14.66 -2.55 -0.35
C CYS A 281 13.34 -2.38 0.41
N ILE A 282 12.31 -3.15 0.06
CA ILE A 282 11.00 -3.07 0.72
C ILE A 282 11.10 -3.53 2.18
N THR A 283 11.89 -4.56 2.49
CA THR A 283 12.09 -5.05 3.87
C THR A 283 12.84 -4.02 4.72
N LEU A 284 13.88 -3.39 4.19
CA LEU A 284 14.61 -2.32 4.87
C LEU A 284 13.71 -1.11 5.14
N ALA A 285 12.89 -0.71 4.15
CA ALA A 285 11.90 0.34 4.32
C ALA A 285 10.87 -0.02 5.41
N LEU A 286 10.39 -1.27 5.43
CA LEU A 286 9.48 -1.77 6.46
C LEU A 286 10.12 -1.73 7.86
N LYS A 287 11.39 -2.10 8.00
CA LYS A 287 12.15 -2.01 9.26
C LYS A 287 12.23 -0.56 9.75
N ASN A 288 12.57 0.38 8.88
CA ASN A 288 12.62 1.81 9.20
C ASN A 288 11.23 2.34 9.59
N TYR A 289 10.20 1.89 8.88
CA TYR A 289 8.82 2.24 9.13
C TYR A 289 8.30 1.74 10.48
N MET A 290 8.64 0.50 10.88
CA MET A 290 8.32 -0.01 12.21
C MET A 290 8.96 0.83 13.31
N GLY A 291 10.23 1.19 13.18
CA GLY A 291 10.90 2.08 14.13
C GLY A 291 10.29 3.49 14.17
N TRP A 292 9.77 4.00 13.05
CA TRP A 292 9.00 5.24 13.02
C TRP A 292 7.66 5.09 13.74
N LEU A 293 6.94 4.00 13.52
CA LEU A 293 5.66 3.71 14.17
C LEU A 293 5.79 3.60 15.69
N GLU A 294 6.83 2.93 16.19
CA GLU A 294 7.14 2.82 17.63
C GLU A 294 7.31 4.21 18.25
N LYS A 295 8.06 5.10 17.59
CA LYS A 295 8.26 6.48 18.05
C LYS A 295 6.96 7.28 18.11
N GLN A 296 6.01 7.03 17.21
CA GLN A 296 4.71 7.70 17.21
C GLN A 296 3.76 7.17 18.30
N GLN A 297 4.01 6.00 18.87
CA GLN A 297 3.23 5.45 20.00
C GLN A 297 3.72 5.90 21.38
N LEU A 298 5.00 6.29 21.51
CA LEU A 298 5.58 6.78 22.77
C LEU A 298 4.84 7.99 23.41
N PRO A 299 4.26 8.95 22.67
CA PRO A 299 3.47 10.03 23.27
C PRO A 299 2.10 9.57 23.80
N ALA A 300 1.52 8.50 23.25
CA ALA A 300 0.18 8.03 23.64
C ALA A 300 0.20 7.29 24.99
N GLN A 301 1.27 6.56 25.30
CA GLN A 301 1.44 5.92 26.61
C GLN A 301 1.66 6.92 27.75
N ASN A 302 2.30 8.06 27.48
CA ASN A 302 2.45 9.13 28.46
C ASN A 302 1.18 10.00 28.58
N ALA A 303 0.39 10.11 27.51
CA ALA A 303 -0.92 10.79 27.56
C ALA A 303 -1.97 9.97 28.33
N SER A 304 -1.92 8.64 28.29
CA SER A 304 -2.80 7.79 29.12
C SER A 304 -2.51 7.91 30.63
N VAL A 305 -1.32 8.38 31.02
CA VAL A 305 -0.96 8.68 32.41
C VAL A 305 -1.46 10.08 32.84
N MET A 306 -1.85 10.92 31.88
CA MET A 306 -2.44 12.26 32.13
C MET A 306 -3.97 12.27 32.03
N LEU A 307 -4.60 11.14 31.72
CA LEU A 307 -6.06 10.99 31.75
C LEU A 307 -6.54 10.76 33.19
N ASP A 308 -6.49 11.81 34.00
CA ASP A 308 -7.19 11.83 35.28
C ASP A 308 -8.70 12.04 35.06
N LYS A 309 -9.41 10.92 35.17
CA LYS A 309 -10.80 10.66 35.63
C LYS A 309 -12.02 11.35 35.01
N ASP A 310 -11.93 12.49 34.33
CA ASP A 310 -13.16 13.26 33.99
C ASP A 310 -13.48 13.43 32.48
N GLY A 311 -12.70 12.85 31.57
CA GLY A 311 -13.01 12.84 30.11
C GLY A 311 -13.05 14.22 29.42
N THR A 312 -12.78 15.29 30.16
CA THR A 312 -12.82 16.70 29.75
C THR A 312 -11.76 17.04 28.72
N ALA A 313 -10.58 16.42 28.79
CA ALA A 313 -9.48 16.66 27.85
C ALA A 313 -9.79 16.15 26.42
N THR A 314 -10.45 14.99 26.31
CA THR A 314 -10.84 14.40 25.02
C THR A 314 -11.91 15.24 24.33
N LYS A 315 -12.90 15.71 25.10
CA LYS A 315 -13.95 16.60 24.59
C LYS A 315 -13.40 17.95 24.12
N ALA A 316 -12.53 18.57 24.92
CA ALA A 316 -11.88 19.82 24.55
C ALA A 316 -11.02 19.70 23.28
N PHE A 317 -10.31 18.57 23.12
CA PHE A 317 -9.53 18.29 21.92
C PHE A 317 -10.41 18.10 20.67
N LEU A 318 -11.51 17.35 20.79
CA LEU A 318 -12.46 17.16 19.69
C LEU A 318 -13.18 18.46 19.30
N GLU A 319 -13.54 19.29 20.27
CA GLU A 319 -14.11 20.62 20.05
C GLU A 319 -13.10 21.55 19.35
N GLN A 320 -11.82 21.47 19.72
CA GLN A 320 -10.76 22.26 19.07
C GLN A 320 -10.55 21.83 17.61
N VAL A 321 -10.56 20.53 17.32
CA VAL A 321 -10.45 20.02 15.94
C VAL A 321 -11.65 20.45 15.09
N ALA A 322 -12.87 20.37 15.63
CA ALA A 322 -14.07 20.84 14.94
C ALA A 322 -14.04 22.36 14.67
N ALA A 323 -13.55 23.15 15.63
CA ALA A 323 -13.41 24.60 15.48
C ALA A 323 -12.37 24.99 14.41
N ASP A 324 -11.25 24.26 14.33
CA ASP A 324 -10.21 24.50 13.33
C ASP A 324 -10.66 24.10 11.91
N GLU A 325 -11.46 23.04 11.77
CA GLU A 325 -12.07 22.68 10.48
C GLU A 325 -13.11 23.71 10.02
N ALA A 326 -13.95 24.22 10.93
CA ALA A 326 -14.91 25.28 10.62
C ALA A 326 -14.22 26.59 10.17
N ARG A 327 -13.08 26.93 10.79
CA ARG A 327 -12.26 28.09 10.38
C ARG A 327 -11.66 27.89 8.98
N ARG A 328 -11.19 26.67 8.66
CA ARG A 328 -10.64 26.34 7.34
C ARG A 328 -11.69 26.39 6.24
N GLN A 329 -12.91 25.89 6.49
CA GLN A 329 -14.01 25.98 5.52
C GLN A 329 -14.45 27.43 5.26
N LYS A 330 -14.35 28.29 6.27
CA LYS A 330 -14.64 29.72 6.14
C LYS A 330 -13.55 30.49 5.39
N ALA A 331 -12.30 30.01 5.42
CA ALA A 331 -11.17 30.58 4.68
C ALA A 331 -11.10 30.10 3.21
N ALA A 332 -11.86 29.07 2.84
CA ALA A 332 -11.94 28.50 1.50
C ALA A 332 -13.16 29.00 0.68
N ARG A 333 -13.87 30.01 1.19
CA ARG A 333 -14.94 30.76 0.50
C ARG A 333 -14.48 32.20 0.30
#